data_AF-A0A1Z7WTZ2-F1
#
_entry.id   AF-A0A1Z7WTZ2-F1
#
_cell.length_a   1.000
_cell.length_b   1.000
_cell.length_c   1.000
_cell.angle_alpha   90.00
_cell.angle_beta   90.00
_cell.angle_gamma   90.00
#
_symmetry.space_group_name_H-M   'P 1'
#
loop_
_entity.id
_entity.type
_entity.pdbx_description
1 polymer ?
#
loop_
_entity_poly.entity_id
_entity_poly.type
_entity_poly.pdbx_seq_one_letter_code
_entity_poly.pdbx_strand_id
1 'polypeptide(L)'
;MKTALRLFSLAFLALVVTLPAAAGTLPYNIGNVQQYLDSSGYFNGYTELDAIDFSGQWQYTAIAFESGNINTVSTTTEASDSSTFSTANNANFGTWKNINFSSEQLYFEDNDPTDIALDSFSTASNGSFFRVFQLTADSNALDYLGSNLTLALGTIIVGFNDNGLSLGDADYDDIIVALQPIPVPAAAFLFAPALLGFMGLRRRVKSIIA
;
A
#
# COMPACT_ATOMS: atom_id res chain seq x y z
N MET A 1 -51.20 -43.74 -38.54
CA MET A 1 -50.47 -43.96 -37.27
C MET A 1 -49.50 -42.81 -37.09
N LYS A 2 -49.63 -42.07 -35.98
CA LYS A 2 -48.91 -40.83 -35.69
C LYS A 2 -47.57 -41.16 -35.01
N THR A 3 -46.44 -40.76 -35.57
CA THR A 3 -45.13 -40.82 -34.91
C THR A 3 -44.80 -39.44 -34.35
N ALA A 4 -44.87 -39.32 -33.02
CA ALA A 4 -44.51 -38.12 -32.29
C ALA A 4 -42.97 -38.05 -32.14
N LEU A 5 -42.36 -37.06 -32.78
CA LEU A 5 -40.95 -36.72 -32.62
C LEU A 5 -40.81 -35.90 -31.32
N ARG A 6 -40.21 -36.49 -30.27
CA ARG A 6 -39.90 -35.79 -29.03
C ARG A 6 -38.56 -35.05 -29.20
N LEU A 7 -38.62 -33.72 -29.22
CA LEU A 7 -37.46 -32.83 -29.07
C LEU A 7 -36.91 -32.98 -27.64
N PHE A 8 -35.67 -33.41 -27.52
CA PHE A 8 -34.89 -33.31 -26.29
C PHE A 8 -34.25 -31.91 -26.24
N SER A 9 -34.83 -31.03 -25.44
CA SER A 9 -34.26 -29.72 -25.12
C SER A 9 -33.14 -29.91 -24.10
N LEU A 10 -31.88 -29.78 -24.52
CA LEU A 10 -30.73 -29.74 -23.62
C LEU A 10 -30.66 -28.35 -22.99
N ALA A 11 -31.20 -28.18 -21.78
CA ALA A 11 -31.05 -26.96 -21.02
C ALA A 11 -29.66 -26.95 -20.36
N PHE A 12 -28.76 -26.11 -20.87
CA PHE A 12 -27.46 -25.86 -20.28
C PHE A 12 -27.66 -24.93 -19.07
N LEU A 13 -27.73 -25.50 -17.87
CA LEU A 13 -27.81 -24.74 -16.62
C LEU A 13 -26.40 -24.22 -16.31
N ALA A 14 -26.11 -22.97 -16.67
CA ALA A 14 -24.91 -22.29 -16.21
C ALA A 14 -25.01 -22.11 -14.70
N LEU A 15 -24.28 -22.96 -13.95
CA LEU A 15 -24.08 -22.77 -12.52
C LEU A 15 -23.17 -21.54 -12.36
N VAL A 16 -23.78 -20.37 -12.23
CA VAL A 16 -23.07 -19.19 -11.74
C VAL A 16 -22.77 -19.46 -10.28
N VAL A 17 -21.53 -19.90 -10.00
CA VAL A 17 -21.00 -19.90 -8.64
C VAL A 17 -20.86 -18.43 -8.26
N THR A 18 -21.88 -17.89 -7.63
CA THR A 18 -21.74 -16.64 -6.88
C THR A 18 -20.84 -16.97 -5.71
N LEU A 19 -19.56 -16.58 -5.79
CA LEU A 19 -18.73 -16.48 -4.61
C LEU A 19 -19.51 -15.67 -3.57
N PRO A 20 -19.59 -16.11 -2.31
CA PRO A 20 -20.18 -15.28 -1.28
C PRO A 20 -19.41 -13.96 -1.28
N ALA A 21 -20.09 -12.85 -1.56
CA ALA A 21 -19.59 -11.55 -1.22
C ALA A 21 -19.36 -11.60 0.29
N ALA A 22 -18.10 -11.66 0.71
CA ALA A 22 -17.74 -11.31 2.06
C ALA A 22 -18.15 -9.84 2.18
N ALA A 23 -19.35 -9.58 2.72
CA ALA A 23 -19.72 -8.27 3.19
C ALA A 23 -18.83 -8.00 4.41
N GLY A 24 -17.56 -7.69 4.13
CA GLY A 24 -16.56 -7.38 5.12
C GLY A 24 -16.88 -6.01 5.69
N THR A 25 -16.69 -5.86 6.99
CA THR A 25 -16.74 -4.61 7.74
C THR A 25 -15.67 -3.59 7.32
N LEU A 26 -14.95 -3.86 6.22
CA LEU A 26 -13.85 -3.06 5.71
C LEU A 26 -14.32 -1.65 5.31
N PRO A 27 -13.50 -0.62 5.52
CA PRO A 27 -12.11 -0.67 6.02
C PRO A 27 -11.95 -0.84 7.54
N TYR A 28 -13.01 -1.21 8.27
CA TYR A 28 -13.14 -1.14 9.73
C TYR A 28 -13.26 -2.52 10.42
N ASN A 29 -12.92 -2.59 11.72
CA ASN A 29 -13.09 -3.77 12.58
C ASN A 29 -12.44 -5.02 11.98
N ILE A 30 -11.18 -4.82 11.60
CA ILE A 30 -10.21 -5.86 11.34
C ILE A 30 -9.86 -6.47 12.71
N GLY A 31 -9.42 -7.73 12.75
CA GLY A 31 -8.97 -8.34 14.01
C GLY A 31 -7.52 -8.83 13.97
N ASN A 32 -6.81 -8.51 12.88
CA ASN A 32 -5.36 -8.55 12.67
C ASN A 32 -5.04 -8.32 11.18
N VAL A 33 -3.82 -7.83 10.91
CA VAL A 33 -3.34 -7.54 9.56
C VAL A 33 -3.30 -8.77 8.65
N GLN A 34 -2.94 -9.95 9.15
CA GLN A 34 -2.95 -11.17 8.32
C GLN A 34 -4.36 -11.57 7.92
N GLN A 35 -5.35 -11.49 8.82
CA GLN A 35 -6.75 -11.76 8.51
C GLN A 35 -7.29 -10.79 7.44
N TYR A 36 -6.87 -9.53 7.48
CA TYR A 36 -7.17 -8.57 6.42
C TYR A 36 -6.57 -8.99 5.07
N LEU A 37 -5.28 -9.36 5.06
CA LEU A 37 -4.56 -9.80 3.86
C LEU A 37 -4.98 -11.18 3.33
N ASP A 38 -5.58 -12.03 4.17
CA ASP A 38 -6.12 -13.34 3.80
C ASP A 38 -7.52 -13.25 3.17
N SER A 39 -8.11 -12.05 3.13
CA SER A 39 -9.40 -11.82 2.47
C SER A 39 -9.27 -12.00 0.96
N SER A 40 -9.63 -13.20 0.47
CA SER A 40 -9.58 -13.56 -0.96
C SER A 40 -10.49 -12.71 -1.86
N GLY A 41 -11.39 -11.91 -1.27
CA GLY A 41 -12.16 -10.92 -2.00
C GLY A 41 -11.30 -9.74 -2.47
N TYR A 42 -10.21 -9.43 -1.75
CA TYR A 42 -9.40 -8.23 -1.96
C TYR A 42 -7.94 -8.52 -2.28
N PHE A 43 -7.36 -9.57 -1.71
CA PHE A 43 -5.93 -9.87 -1.87
C PHE A 43 -5.71 -11.24 -2.51
N ASN A 44 -4.68 -11.31 -3.34
CA ASN A 44 -4.37 -12.48 -4.16
C ASN A 44 -3.02 -13.14 -3.77
N GLY A 45 -2.39 -12.69 -2.69
CA GLY A 45 -1.15 -13.24 -2.15
C GLY A 45 -0.19 -12.18 -1.63
N TYR A 46 0.57 -12.54 -0.60
CA TYR A 46 1.56 -11.69 0.04
C TYR A 46 2.69 -12.53 0.66
N THR A 47 3.80 -11.89 0.98
CA THR A 47 4.87 -12.43 1.83
C THR A 47 5.19 -11.43 2.92
N GLU A 48 5.46 -11.91 4.13
CA GLU A 48 5.97 -11.07 5.22
C GLU A 48 7.44 -10.75 4.96
N LEU A 49 7.88 -9.55 5.35
CA LEU A 49 9.25 -9.07 5.26
C LEU A 49 9.84 -8.91 6.66
N ASP A 50 11.08 -9.36 6.83
CA ASP A 50 11.82 -9.15 8.10
C ASP A 50 12.51 -7.79 8.18
N ALA A 51 12.76 -7.16 7.03
CA ALA A 51 13.39 -5.85 6.92
C ALA A 51 13.12 -5.20 5.55
N ILE A 52 13.06 -3.88 5.53
CA ILE A 52 13.04 -3.08 4.31
C ILE A 52 13.62 -1.67 4.59
N ASP A 53 14.37 -1.17 3.62
CA ASP A 53 14.85 0.21 3.58
C ASP A 53 13.95 0.99 2.62
N PHE A 54 13.21 1.97 3.14
CA PHE A 54 12.31 2.81 2.34
C PHE A 54 13.01 4.02 1.74
N SER A 55 14.34 4.12 1.79
CA SER A 55 15.07 5.26 1.23
C SER A 55 14.64 5.60 -0.21
N GLY A 56 14.55 6.90 -0.50
CA GLY A 56 14.09 7.42 -1.78
C GLY A 56 12.62 7.88 -1.77
N GLN A 57 12.04 7.92 -2.97
CA GLN A 57 10.70 8.48 -3.22
C GLN A 57 9.65 7.39 -3.20
N TRP A 58 8.61 7.59 -2.40
CA TRP A 58 7.52 6.65 -2.23
C TRP A 58 6.17 7.35 -2.29
N GLN A 59 5.16 6.55 -2.60
CA GLN A 59 3.77 6.88 -2.37
C GLN A 59 3.23 6.05 -1.23
N TYR A 60 2.34 6.62 -0.44
CA TYR A 60 1.65 5.92 0.63
C TYR A 60 0.18 6.31 0.73
N THR A 61 -0.64 5.40 1.25
CA THR A 61 -2.06 5.66 1.55
C THR A 61 -2.57 4.73 2.65
N ALA A 62 -3.42 5.23 3.54
CA ALA A 62 -4.13 4.37 4.48
C ALA A 62 -5.26 3.62 3.78
N ILE A 63 -5.40 2.33 4.09
CA ILE A 63 -6.32 1.41 3.39
C ILE A 63 -7.28 0.71 4.35
N ALA A 64 -6.97 0.64 5.64
CA ALA A 64 -7.75 -0.11 6.61
C ALA A 64 -7.39 0.31 8.04
N PHE A 65 -8.24 0.00 9.01
CA PHE A 65 -8.01 0.26 10.43
C PHE A 65 -8.92 -0.58 11.35
N GLU A 66 -8.47 -0.81 12.57
CA GLU A 66 -9.24 -1.40 13.67
C GLU A 66 -10.06 -0.33 14.40
N SER A 67 -10.99 -0.75 15.26
CA SER A 67 -11.92 0.19 15.87
C SER A 67 -11.81 0.26 17.37
N GLY A 68 -11.55 1.46 17.87
CA GLY A 68 -11.53 1.71 19.30
C GLY A 68 -10.72 2.96 19.61
N ASN A 69 -9.60 3.12 18.90
CA ASN A 69 -8.64 4.20 19.10
C ASN A 69 -8.55 5.14 17.89
N ILE A 70 -8.05 6.35 18.15
CA ILE A 70 -7.73 7.32 17.11
C ILE A 70 -6.26 7.15 16.77
N ASN A 71 -5.99 6.48 15.66
CA ASN A 71 -4.65 6.28 15.13
C ASN A 71 -4.40 7.31 14.02
N THR A 72 -3.17 7.82 13.95
CA THR A 72 -2.77 8.79 12.92
C THR A 72 -1.47 8.37 12.22
N VAL A 73 -1.31 8.89 11.01
CA VAL A 73 -0.04 8.85 10.26
C VAL A 73 0.34 10.26 9.90
N SER A 74 1.52 10.72 10.31
CA SER A 74 2.02 12.08 10.10
C SER A 74 3.41 12.06 9.44
N THR A 75 3.81 13.16 8.81
CA THR A 75 5.19 13.34 8.29
C THR A 75 6.07 14.18 9.20
N THR A 76 5.49 14.68 10.30
CA THR A 76 6.15 15.51 11.31
C THR A 76 5.63 15.13 12.67
N THR A 77 6.51 15.06 13.67
CA THR A 77 6.14 14.72 15.05
C THR A 77 5.44 15.88 15.76
N GLU A 78 4.67 15.57 16.81
CA GLU A 78 4.11 16.52 17.79
C GLU A 78 3.23 17.67 17.24
N ALA A 79 2.74 17.57 15.99
CA ALA A 79 1.86 18.56 15.39
C ALA A 79 0.48 17.94 15.09
N SER A 80 -0.50 18.20 15.95
CA SER A 80 -1.87 17.66 15.83
C SER A 80 -2.55 17.92 14.47
N ASP A 81 -2.17 19.00 13.78
CA ASP A 81 -2.72 19.37 12.47
C ASP A 81 -1.89 18.82 11.28
N SER A 82 -0.83 18.06 11.54
CA SER A 82 0.06 17.50 10.51
C SER A 82 -0.31 16.09 10.05
N SER A 83 -1.35 15.50 10.65
CA SER A 83 -1.84 14.16 10.30
C SER A 83 -2.23 14.10 8.83
N THR A 84 -1.61 13.15 8.12
CA THR A 84 -1.91 12.85 6.73
C THR A 84 -3.05 11.85 6.60
N PHE A 85 -3.18 10.91 7.54
CA PHE A 85 -4.30 9.99 7.70
C PHE A 85 -4.71 9.91 9.16
N SER A 86 -6.00 9.72 9.44
CA SER A 86 -6.53 9.52 10.79
C SER A 86 -7.75 8.59 10.76
N THR A 87 -7.85 7.68 11.72
CA THR A 87 -9.03 6.81 11.86
C THR A 87 -10.27 7.59 12.31
N ALA A 88 -10.10 8.76 12.95
CA ALA A 88 -11.19 9.68 13.28
C ALA A 88 -11.81 10.37 12.05
N ASN A 89 -11.06 10.46 10.94
CA ASN A 89 -11.54 11.00 9.67
C ASN A 89 -10.89 10.27 8.50
N ASN A 90 -11.53 9.19 8.07
CA ASN A 90 -11.05 8.31 7.01
C ASN A 90 -11.41 8.78 5.59
N ALA A 91 -11.91 10.01 5.42
CA ALA A 91 -12.38 10.51 4.12
C ALA A 91 -11.30 10.52 3.02
N ASN A 92 -10.03 10.52 3.40
CA ASN A 92 -8.89 10.52 2.48
C ASN A 92 -8.22 9.14 2.32
N PHE A 93 -8.71 8.09 2.98
CA PHE A 93 -8.20 6.72 2.79
C PHE A 93 -8.31 6.31 1.31
N GLY A 94 -7.31 5.58 0.82
CA GLY A 94 -7.17 5.23 -0.59
C GLY A 94 -6.74 6.38 -1.51
N THR A 95 -6.44 7.57 -0.97
CA THR A 95 -5.81 8.67 -1.71
C THR A 95 -4.29 8.65 -1.51
N TRP A 96 -3.52 8.51 -2.59
CA TRP A 96 -2.06 8.50 -2.53
C TRP A 96 -1.45 9.85 -2.15
N LYS A 97 -0.45 9.80 -1.27
CA LYS A 97 0.43 10.91 -0.89
C LYS A 97 1.87 10.55 -1.24
N ASN A 98 2.71 11.54 -1.53
CA ASN A 98 4.13 11.31 -1.79
C ASN A 98 4.94 11.56 -0.50
N ILE A 99 6.05 10.86 -0.35
CA ILE A 99 7.05 11.09 0.68
C ILE A 99 8.45 10.79 0.13
N ASN A 100 9.45 11.55 0.58
CA ASN A 100 10.85 11.24 0.36
C ASN A 100 11.53 10.81 1.66
N PHE A 101 11.65 9.50 1.89
CA PHE A 101 12.33 8.94 3.07
C PHE A 101 13.83 9.28 3.15
N SER A 102 14.40 9.86 2.09
CA SER A 102 15.77 10.42 2.17
C SER A 102 15.85 11.70 3.02
N SER A 103 14.71 12.34 3.31
CA SER A 103 14.63 13.62 4.02
C SER A 103 13.44 13.74 5.00
N GLU A 104 12.51 12.82 4.94
CA GLU A 104 11.24 12.81 5.68
C GLU A 104 11.03 11.45 6.34
N GLN A 105 10.05 11.35 7.22
CA GLN A 105 9.65 10.09 7.87
C GLN A 105 8.14 9.97 7.95
N LEU A 106 7.63 8.73 8.02
CA LEU A 106 6.26 8.48 8.47
C LEU A 106 6.29 8.12 9.94
N TYR A 107 5.56 8.90 10.72
CA TYR A 107 5.32 8.66 12.13
C TYR A 107 3.90 8.10 12.29
N PHE A 108 3.81 7.01 13.03
CA PHE A 108 2.55 6.39 13.41
C PHE A 108 2.31 6.71 14.89
N GLU A 109 1.12 7.21 15.19
CA GLU A 109 0.76 7.65 16.53
C GLU A 109 -0.54 6.97 16.94
N ASP A 110 -0.55 6.48 18.18
CA ASP A 110 -1.75 6.22 18.99
C ASP A 110 -1.62 7.00 20.31
N ASN A 111 -2.61 6.89 21.20
CA ASN A 111 -2.59 7.42 22.56
C ASN A 111 -1.34 6.97 23.34
N ASP A 112 -0.86 5.75 23.10
CA ASP A 112 0.42 5.21 23.55
C ASP A 112 0.79 4.00 22.65
N PRO A 113 1.91 4.01 21.92
CA PRO A 113 2.95 5.03 21.83
C PRO A 113 2.63 6.14 20.83
N THR A 114 3.29 7.29 21.01
CA THR A 114 3.29 8.40 20.05
C THR A 114 4.55 8.40 19.18
N ASP A 115 4.43 8.91 17.96
CA ASP A 115 5.53 9.26 17.06
C ASP A 115 6.49 8.10 16.70
N ILE A 116 5.96 6.92 16.42
CA ILE A 116 6.79 5.78 16.01
C ILE A 116 7.19 5.88 14.53
N ALA A 117 8.48 6.05 14.28
CA ALA A 117 9.03 6.14 12.92
C ALA A 117 9.08 4.77 12.21
N LEU A 118 8.65 4.74 10.95
CA LEU A 118 8.64 3.54 10.12
C LEU A 118 10.02 3.16 9.56
N ASP A 119 10.75 4.12 8.98
CA ASP A 119 11.96 3.85 8.18
C ASP A 119 13.27 4.07 8.99
N SER A 120 14.23 3.16 8.94
CA SER A 120 14.19 1.83 8.31
C SER A 120 13.39 0.83 9.13
N PHE A 121 12.71 -0.11 8.46
CA PHE A 121 12.01 -1.19 9.15
C PHE A 121 12.90 -2.43 9.30
N SER A 122 12.89 -3.00 10.50
CA SER A 122 13.27 -4.39 10.74
C SER A 122 12.54 -4.98 11.93
N THR A 123 12.30 -6.30 11.92
CA THR A 123 11.67 -7.01 13.04
C THR A 123 12.46 -6.84 14.35
N ALA A 124 13.78 -6.66 14.27
CA ALA A 124 14.65 -6.43 15.42
C ALA A 124 14.59 -5.01 15.99
N SER A 125 14.25 -4.00 15.17
CA SER A 125 14.27 -2.59 15.58
C SER A 125 12.90 -2.08 16.01
N ASN A 126 11.88 -2.31 15.19
CA ASN A 126 10.54 -1.75 15.36
C ASN A 126 9.44 -2.79 15.08
N GLY A 127 9.78 -4.09 15.08
CA GLY A 127 8.82 -5.19 14.90
C GLY A 127 7.79 -5.34 16.03
N SER A 128 7.97 -4.67 17.17
CA SER A 128 6.92 -4.57 18.20
C SER A 128 5.78 -3.65 17.78
N PHE A 129 6.03 -2.71 16.86
CA PHE A 129 5.06 -1.71 16.41
C PHE A 129 4.57 -1.97 14.99
N PHE A 130 5.39 -2.61 14.15
CA PHE A 130 5.06 -2.85 12.76
C PHE A 130 5.15 -4.31 12.35
N ARG A 131 4.25 -4.68 11.44
CA ARG A 131 4.38 -5.85 10.55
C ARG A 131 4.34 -5.37 9.12
N VAL A 132 5.25 -5.89 8.30
CA VAL A 132 5.43 -5.44 6.92
C VAL A 132 5.31 -6.61 5.98
N PHE A 133 4.49 -6.44 4.95
CA PHE A 133 4.22 -7.45 3.93
C PHE A 133 4.46 -6.86 2.54
N GLN A 134 4.81 -7.70 1.59
CA GLN A 134 4.86 -7.35 0.17
C GLN A 134 3.83 -8.17 -0.59
N LEU A 135 3.01 -7.50 -1.41
CA LEU A 135 2.06 -8.18 -2.29
C LEU A 135 2.81 -8.98 -3.37
N THR A 136 2.44 -10.26 -3.52
CA THR A 136 3.02 -11.15 -4.53
C THR A 136 2.20 -11.22 -5.82
N ALA A 137 1.06 -10.51 -5.86
CA ALA A 137 0.18 -10.34 -7.00
C ALA A 137 -0.59 -9.01 -6.84
N ASP A 138 -1.15 -8.50 -7.94
CA ASP A 138 -2.07 -7.35 -7.86
C ASP A 138 -3.26 -7.70 -6.94
N SER A 139 -3.73 -6.73 -6.16
CA SER A 139 -4.96 -6.86 -5.39
C SER A 139 -6.18 -6.88 -6.33
N ASN A 140 -7.33 -7.30 -5.83
CA ASN A 140 -8.60 -6.90 -6.42
C ASN A 140 -8.89 -5.44 -6.04
N ALA A 141 -9.93 -4.87 -6.64
CA ALA A 141 -10.30 -3.51 -6.33
C ALA A 141 -10.82 -3.42 -4.88
N LEU A 142 -10.24 -2.51 -4.08
CA LEU A 142 -10.64 -2.19 -2.73
C LEU A 142 -11.86 -1.26 -2.80
N ASP A 143 -13.01 -1.83 -3.14
CA ASP A 143 -14.25 -1.12 -3.44
C ASP A 143 -14.91 -0.44 -2.24
N TYR A 144 -14.51 -0.80 -1.02
CA TYR A 144 -14.88 -0.11 0.22
C TYR A 144 -14.13 1.22 0.40
N LEU A 145 -13.06 1.47 -0.36
CA LEU A 145 -12.42 2.78 -0.44
C LEU A 145 -13.11 3.63 -1.50
N GLY A 146 -13.34 4.91 -1.21
CA GLY A 146 -14.02 5.83 -2.14
C GLY A 146 -13.32 5.99 -3.50
N SER A 147 -12.05 5.62 -3.61
CA SER A 147 -11.26 5.63 -4.84
C SER A 147 -11.30 4.34 -5.66
N ASN A 148 -11.93 3.27 -5.15
CA ASN A 148 -11.93 1.94 -5.77
C ASN A 148 -10.51 1.48 -6.17
N LEU A 149 -9.59 1.60 -5.21
CA LEU A 149 -8.15 1.47 -5.41
C LEU A 149 -7.76 0.03 -5.73
N THR A 150 -6.87 -0.17 -6.70
CA THR A 150 -6.18 -1.45 -6.91
C THR A 150 -4.71 -1.27 -6.57
N LEU A 151 -4.16 -2.16 -5.75
CA LEU A 151 -2.75 -2.18 -5.36
C LEU A 151 -1.99 -3.11 -6.30
N ALA A 152 -0.84 -2.67 -6.80
CA ALA A 152 -0.03 -3.47 -7.72
C ALA A 152 0.81 -4.51 -6.97
N LEU A 153 1.24 -5.55 -7.68
CA LEU A 153 2.31 -6.45 -7.26
C LEU A 153 3.53 -5.65 -6.78
N GLY A 154 4.11 -6.08 -5.67
CA GLY A 154 5.26 -5.42 -5.06
C GLY A 154 4.90 -4.25 -4.14
N THR A 155 3.64 -3.83 -4.06
CA THR A 155 3.17 -2.88 -3.03
C THR A 155 3.47 -3.43 -1.65
N ILE A 156 3.97 -2.56 -0.78
CA ILE A 156 4.27 -2.85 0.63
C ILE A 156 3.03 -2.53 1.46
N ILE A 157 2.64 -3.43 2.34
CA ILE A 157 1.57 -3.23 3.31
C ILE A 157 2.20 -3.19 4.70
N VAL A 158 1.91 -2.13 5.45
CA VAL A 158 2.39 -1.92 6.81
C VAL A 158 1.19 -1.93 7.73
N GLY A 159 1.16 -2.88 8.66
CA GLY A 159 0.25 -2.88 9.80
C GLY A 159 0.94 -2.25 11.00
N PHE A 160 0.27 -1.33 11.67
CA PHE A 160 0.71 -0.70 12.92
C PHE A 160 -0.06 -1.30 14.10
N ASN A 161 0.62 -1.45 15.24
CA ASN A 161 0.07 -2.00 16.47
C ASN A 161 0.18 -0.97 17.60
N ASP A 162 -0.92 -0.78 18.32
CA ASP A 162 -1.00 0.00 19.54
C ASP A 162 -0.15 -0.68 20.61
N ASN A 163 0.55 0.10 21.43
CA ASN A 163 1.21 -0.44 22.61
C ASN A 163 2.25 -1.58 22.40
N GLY A 164 3.20 -1.42 21.46
CA GLY A 164 4.40 -2.28 21.33
C GLY A 164 5.28 -2.36 22.61
N LEU A 165 4.87 -1.65 23.65
CA LEU A 165 5.21 -1.64 25.08
C LEU A 165 5.15 -2.97 25.85
N SER A 166 3.95 -3.56 25.95
CA SER A 166 3.60 -4.70 26.85
C SER A 166 2.10 -4.97 27.02
N LEU A 167 1.21 -4.20 26.38
CA LEU A 167 -0.25 -4.33 26.56
C LEU A 167 -1.04 -4.42 25.24
N GLY A 168 -0.38 -4.27 24.08
CA GLY A 168 -1.02 -4.49 22.77
C GLY A 168 -1.32 -5.98 22.54
N ASP A 169 -2.37 -6.25 21.79
CA ASP A 169 -2.80 -7.59 21.38
C ASP A 169 -2.01 -8.15 20.18
N ALA A 170 -1.10 -7.34 19.60
CA ALA A 170 -0.15 -7.74 18.58
C ALA A 170 -0.83 -8.20 17.28
N ASP A 171 -1.92 -7.55 16.92
CA ASP A 171 -2.72 -7.81 15.73
C ASP A 171 -2.37 -6.88 14.55
N TYR A 172 -1.73 -5.74 14.81
CA TYR A 172 -1.16 -4.81 13.83
C TYR A 172 -2.16 -4.22 12.84
N ASP A 173 -3.40 -4.02 13.25
CA ASP A 173 -4.47 -3.52 12.38
C ASP A 173 -5.03 -2.14 12.76
N ASP A 174 -4.53 -1.51 13.81
CA ASP A 174 -4.86 -0.14 14.24
C ASP A 174 -4.93 0.88 13.11
N ILE A 175 -3.93 0.83 12.23
CA ILE A 175 -3.97 1.47 10.94
C ILE A 175 -3.08 0.69 9.97
N ILE A 176 -3.63 0.42 8.79
CA ILE A 176 -2.96 -0.31 7.73
C ILE A 176 -2.68 0.66 6.58
N VAL A 177 -1.42 0.75 6.18
CA VAL A 177 -0.93 1.64 5.13
C VAL A 177 -0.34 0.82 3.98
N ALA A 178 -0.69 1.19 2.75
CA ALA A 178 0.00 0.72 1.55
C ALA A 178 1.09 1.72 1.15
N LEU A 179 2.26 1.23 0.76
CA LEU A 179 3.36 2.00 0.21
C LEU A 179 3.86 1.40 -1.10
N GLN A 180 4.22 2.25 -2.06
CA GLN A 180 4.87 1.82 -3.30
C GLN A 180 6.01 2.77 -3.69
N PRO A 181 7.15 2.26 -4.16
CA PRO A 181 8.25 3.11 -4.59
C PRO A 181 7.83 3.87 -5.85
N ILE A 182 8.13 5.17 -5.91
CA ILE A 182 8.01 5.94 -7.15
C ILE A 182 9.31 5.71 -7.93
N PRO A 183 9.28 5.04 -9.09
CA PRO A 183 10.50 4.83 -9.85
C PRO A 183 11.10 6.17 -10.26
N VAL A 184 12.37 6.40 -9.91
CA VAL A 184 13.11 7.55 -10.43
C VAL A 184 13.16 7.39 -11.95
N PRO A 185 12.66 8.35 -12.74
CA PRO A 185 12.60 8.19 -14.18
C PRO A 185 13.98 7.86 -14.75
N ALA A 186 14.10 6.74 -15.48
CA ALA A 186 15.36 6.33 -16.11
C ALA A 186 15.97 7.44 -16.99
N ALA A 187 15.11 8.34 -17.51
CA ALA A 187 15.52 9.54 -18.23
C ALA A 187 16.51 10.42 -17.43
N ALA A 188 16.38 10.50 -16.10
CA ALA A 188 17.34 11.21 -15.23
C ALA A 188 18.79 10.72 -15.46
N PHE A 189 18.98 9.42 -15.63
CA PHE A 189 20.29 8.83 -15.92
C PHE A 189 20.73 8.99 -17.38
N LEU A 190 19.80 9.24 -18.31
CA LEU A 190 20.11 9.51 -19.72
C LEU A 190 20.54 10.96 -19.97
N PHE A 191 20.19 11.90 -19.10
CA PHE A 191 20.60 13.30 -19.24
C PHE A 191 22.11 13.49 -19.02
N ALA A 192 22.73 12.77 -18.10
CA ALA A 192 24.17 12.88 -17.83
C ALA A 192 25.05 12.56 -19.08
N PRO A 193 24.89 11.40 -19.77
CA PRO A 193 25.63 11.13 -20.99
C PRO A 193 25.20 12.02 -22.16
N ALA A 194 23.92 12.40 -22.25
CA ALA A 194 23.45 13.31 -23.31
C ALA A 194 24.09 14.71 -23.19
N LEU A 195 24.17 15.27 -21.98
CA LEU A 195 24.86 16.53 -21.68
C LEU A 195 26.35 16.46 -22.05
N LEU A 196 27.02 15.36 -21.69
CA LEU A 196 28.41 15.12 -22.11
C LEU A 196 28.55 15.03 -23.64
N GLY A 197 27.62 14.36 -24.32
CA GLY A 197 27.54 14.30 -25.78
C GLY A 197 27.43 15.70 -26.41
N PHE A 198 26.53 16.54 -25.91
CA PHE A 198 26.38 17.93 -26.39
C PHE A 198 27.63 18.79 -26.14
N MET A 199 28.30 18.64 -24.99
CA MET A 199 29.58 19.31 -24.73
C MET A 199 30.69 18.85 -25.69
N GLY A 200 30.67 17.57 -26.08
CA GLY A 200 31.57 17.02 -27.11
C GLY A 200 31.34 17.62 -28.50
N LEU A 201 30.09 17.87 -28.90
CA LEU A 201 29.76 18.53 -30.16
C LEU A 201 30.24 19.99 -30.22
N ARG A 202 30.24 20.71 -29.09
CA ARG A 202 30.71 22.11 -29.02
C ARG A 202 32.17 22.28 -29.42
N ARG A 203 33.01 21.23 -29.30
CA ARG A 203 34.44 21.29 -29.68
C ARG A 203 34.69 21.26 -31.18
N ARG A 204 33.72 20.88 -32.03
CA ARG A 204 33.93 20.74 -33.49
C ARG A 204 33.51 21.94 -34.34
N VAL A 205 33.04 23.04 -33.75
CA VAL A 205 32.54 24.22 -34.51
C VAL A 205 33.64 25.25 -34.86
N LYS A 206 34.90 25.04 -34.46
CA LYS A 206 36.04 25.90 -34.88
C LYS A 206 36.98 25.19 -35.86
N SER A 207 36.60 25.08 -37.14
CA SER A 207 37.55 25.10 -38.26
C SER A 207 36.84 25.26 -39.63
N ILE A 208 36.30 26.44 -39.93
CA ILE A 208 36.09 26.87 -41.33
C ILE A 208 36.50 28.34 -41.43
N ILE A 209 37.81 28.59 -41.45
CA ILE A 209 38.42 29.74 -42.12
C ILE A 209 39.63 29.16 -42.86
N ALA A 210 39.49 29.01 -44.18
CA ALA A 210 40.56 28.88 -45.15
C ALA A 210 40.05 29.49 -46.46
#